data_AF-A0A075JZW8-F1
#
_entry.id   AF-A0A075JZW8-F1
#
_cell.length_a   1.000
_cell.length_b   1.000
_cell.length_c   1.000
_cell.angle_alpha   90.00
_cell.angle_beta   90.00
_cell.angle_gamma   90.00
#
_symmetry.space_group_name_H-M   'P 1'
#
loop_
_entity.id
_entity.type
_entity.pdbx_description
1 polymer ?
#
loop_
_entity_poly.entity_id
_entity_poly.type
_entity_poly.pdbx_seq_one_letter_code
_entity_poly.pdbx_strand_id
1 'polypeptide(L)'
;MRLLECFAPLFAYGLLIDEQAATQNLPDDEWPSIHARALALVEQGRGAAFALGKPLAEVELAAFAAVAWLDEVAMRCGGWGHRVSSLQQTLFRTGSAATEFFDQLGRLGNNEEEVREVFSMALLLGFSGQYYYEQGDSGELGRIKALYCPAGTTAQAVLQSLQRESVTPQPYMTPGSPVLRLPATWVGRRLAQLVAAVVVVLVFVAFVAPVFSQAVSEQAWFVGGIVVAVLGLLGWTGVLAWQSLVMMRAHTRVADSTEAGYGIGSFSAVVTDAARRLRGALLHPFRRRGEWRQLSRHPWLLFVGDSAADVRSLLQAAVVSPHARELSRASDTPWHWWVFRSLVAIEPGPRLSHPHATIGEGDAPWTKALSLLARERRKLPLDGLVVCMAAQSLREAEGAVASHADRLHRLADEATRLLQLQLPVYVVVTGLEALPGHGAFRAALPSSVFRRVLGWRHANPVRDGMLDGRMDVHADMVSGRLISAALAVLAVERDPHRRREAFAFLQALQGLQRGLHTFVERLQANDAGGEHRLYWQGLYVTGGSRGEAPGGDFVDDLFHRFLPADRVLARRVAPKG
;
A
#
# COMPACT_ATOMS: atom_id res chain seq x y z
N MET A 1 -15.73 15.63 -9.99
CA MET A 1 -16.81 15.25 -9.06
C MET A 1 -18.06 14.98 -9.88
N ARG A 2 -18.74 13.84 -9.67
CA ARG A 2 -19.93 13.41 -10.46
C ARG A 2 -21.24 13.83 -9.77
N LEU A 3 -22.36 13.81 -10.48
CA LEU A 3 -23.68 14.15 -9.91
C LEU A 3 -24.03 13.34 -8.65
N LEU A 4 -23.72 12.04 -8.63
CA LEU A 4 -23.92 11.19 -7.46
C LEU A 4 -23.17 11.72 -6.22
N GLU A 5 -21.96 12.24 -6.37
CA GLU A 5 -21.19 12.82 -5.25
C GLU A 5 -21.82 14.13 -4.76
N CYS A 6 -22.41 14.93 -5.65
CA CYS A 6 -23.13 16.15 -5.28
C CYS A 6 -24.35 15.86 -4.41
N PHE A 7 -25.10 14.79 -4.70
CA PHE A 7 -26.32 14.41 -3.97
C PHE A 7 -26.09 13.35 -2.88
N ALA A 8 -24.87 12.80 -2.76
CA ALA A 8 -24.51 11.84 -1.70
C ALA A 8 -24.84 12.31 -0.27
N PRO A 9 -24.68 13.61 0.10
CA PRO A 9 -25.09 14.10 1.41
C PRO A 9 -26.60 13.92 1.69
N LEU A 10 -27.45 14.02 0.67
CA LEU A 10 -28.89 13.79 0.80
C LEU A 10 -29.19 12.32 1.07
N PHE A 11 -28.52 11.41 0.34
CA PHE A 11 -28.62 9.97 0.57
C PHE A 11 -28.14 9.57 1.97
N ALA A 12 -26.99 10.12 2.42
CA ALA A 12 -26.48 9.88 3.76
C ALA A 12 -27.47 10.34 4.84
N TYR A 13 -28.12 11.49 4.62
CA TYR A 13 -29.12 12.03 5.54
C TYR A 13 -30.40 11.19 5.58
N GLY A 14 -30.90 10.72 4.43
CA GLY A 14 -32.05 9.81 4.41
C GLY A 14 -31.78 8.49 5.12
N LEU A 15 -30.58 7.91 4.95
CA LEU A 15 -30.19 6.69 5.67
C LEU A 15 -30.04 6.91 7.18
N LEU A 16 -29.65 8.11 7.62
CA LEU A 16 -29.64 8.47 9.03
C LEU A 16 -31.06 8.52 9.60
N ILE A 17 -32.01 9.12 8.88
CA ILE A 17 -33.43 9.16 9.29
C ILE A 17 -33.99 7.74 9.41
N ASP A 18 -33.71 6.88 8.42
CA ASP A 18 -34.17 5.49 8.39
C ASP A 18 -33.60 4.66 9.56
N GLU A 19 -32.32 4.84 9.90
CA GLU A 19 -31.71 4.22 11.09
C GLU A 19 -32.33 4.74 12.40
N GLN A 20 -32.54 6.05 12.50
CA GLN A 20 -33.15 6.66 13.68
C GLN A 20 -34.57 6.14 13.87
N ALA A 21 -35.39 6.12 12.82
CA ALA A 21 -36.75 5.60 12.86
C ALA A 21 -36.82 4.11 13.25
N ALA A 22 -35.81 3.33 12.85
CA ALA A 22 -35.73 1.91 13.21
C ALA A 22 -35.33 1.67 14.68
N THR A 23 -34.61 2.60 15.29
CA THR A 23 -34.08 2.46 16.66
C THR A 23 -34.89 3.23 17.71
N GLN A 24 -35.51 4.35 17.32
CA GLN A 24 -36.27 5.26 18.17
C GLN A 24 -37.48 5.76 17.40
N ASN A 25 -38.63 5.93 18.05
CA ASN A 25 -39.74 6.66 17.43
C ASN A 25 -39.34 8.14 17.32
N LEU A 26 -39.10 8.60 16.09
CA LEU A 26 -38.86 10.01 15.80
C LEU A 26 -40.08 10.85 16.25
N PRO A 27 -39.89 11.86 17.12
CA PRO A 27 -40.97 12.73 17.55
C PRO A 27 -41.61 13.51 16.38
N ASP A 28 -42.92 13.68 16.43
CA ASP A 28 -43.71 14.39 15.42
C ASP A 28 -43.27 15.84 15.16
N ASP A 29 -42.64 16.48 16.14
CA ASP A 29 -42.16 17.86 16.12
C ASP A 29 -40.80 18.05 15.43
N GLU A 30 -40.06 16.98 15.17
CA GLU A 30 -38.75 17.05 14.49
C GLU A 30 -38.88 17.14 12.96
N TRP A 31 -39.98 16.65 12.38
CA TRP A 31 -40.19 16.59 10.93
C TRP A 31 -40.04 17.92 10.17
N PRO A 32 -40.49 19.08 10.68
CA PRO A 32 -40.24 20.37 10.03
C PRO A 32 -38.74 20.73 9.95
N SER A 33 -37.96 20.38 10.98
CA SER A 33 -36.51 20.59 10.98
C SER A 33 -35.83 19.65 9.99
N ILE A 34 -36.26 18.38 9.97
CA ILE A 34 -35.80 17.37 9.01
C ILE A 34 -36.09 17.81 7.57
N HIS A 35 -37.31 18.32 7.30
CA HIS A 35 -37.69 18.88 6.01
C HIS A 35 -36.76 20.02 5.59
N ALA A 36 -36.55 21.01 6.48
CA ALA A 36 -35.71 22.17 6.19
C ALA A 36 -34.26 21.76 5.91
N ARG A 37 -33.74 20.78 6.66
CA ARG A 37 -32.39 20.24 6.43
C ARG A 37 -32.29 19.52 5.10
N ALA A 38 -33.25 18.67 4.77
CA ALA A 38 -33.29 17.97 3.50
C ALA A 38 -33.34 18.94 2.31
N LEU A 39 -34.19 19.97 2.38
CA LEU A 39 -34.27 21.02 1.35
C LEU A 39 -32.91 21.71 1.17
N ALA A 40 -32.24 22.08 2.26
CA ALA A 40 -30.92 22.71 2.20
C ALA A 40 -29.86 21.79 1.55
N LEU A 41 -29.93 20.48 1.79
CA LEU A 41 -29.02 19.51 1.16
C LEU A 41 -29.28 19.36 -0.35
N VAL A 42 -30.54 19.42 -0.80
CA VAL A 42 -30.88 19.43 -2.23
C VAL A 42 -30.30 20.68 -2.90
N GLU A 43 -30.49 21.86 -2.30
CA GLU A 43 -29.94 23.12 -2.83
C GLU A 43 -28.41 23.14 -2.83
N GLN A 44 -27.78 22.57 -1.79
CA GLN A 44 -26.34 22.40 -1.75
C GLN A 44 -25.85 21.48 -2.89
N GLY A 45 -26.55 20.36 -3.14
CA GLY A 45 -26.24 19.43 -4.22
C GLY A 45 -26.37 20.08 -5.61
N ARG A 46 -27.46 20.83 -5.84
CA ARG A 46 -27.66 21.65 -7.05
C ARG A 46 -26.52 22.66 -7.23
N GLY A 47 -26.23 23.46 -6.20
CA GLY A 47 -25.18 24.46 -6.24
C GLY A 47 -23.80 23.87 -6.53
N ALA A 48 -23.47 22.72 -5.93
CA ALA A 48 -22.22 22.01 -6.20
C ALA A 48 -22.15 21.51 -7.65
N ALA A 49 -23.24 20.97 -8.19
CA ALA A 49 -23.29 20.52 -9.58
C ALA A 49 -23.18 21.68 -10.59
N PHE A 50 -23.84 22.81 -10.32
CA PHE A 50 -23.72 24.01 -11.16
C PHE A 50 -22.33 24.62 -11.13
N ALA A 51 -21.65 24.62 -9.97
CA ALA A 51 -20.27 25.07 -9.86
C ALA A 51 -19.29 24.23 -10.72
N LEU A 52 -19.65 22.98 -11.02
CA LEU A 52 -18.91 22.08 -11.92
C LEU A 52 -19.32 22.24 -13.40
N GLY A 53 -20.24 23.16 -13.73
CA GLY A 53 -20.72 23.38 -15.09
C GLY A 53 -21.67 22.30 -15.61
N LYS A 54 -22.36 21.55 -14.73
CA LYS A 54 -23.30 20.50 -15.14
C LYS A 54 -24.56 21.08 -15.78
N PRO A 55 -25.17 20.41 -16.78
CA PRO A 55 -26.38 20.90 -17.45
C PRO A 55 -27.57 20.96 -16.50
N LEU A 56 -28.39 22.01 -16.61
CA LEU A 56 -29.59 22.19 -15.78
C LEU A 56 -30.52 20.98 -15.80
N ALA A 57 -30.78 20.40 -16.98
CA ALA A 57 -31.66 19.25 -17.12
C ALA A 57 -31.16 18.03 -16.33
N GLU A 58 -29.86 17.73 -16.40
CA GLU A 58 -29.26 16.60 -15.69
C GLU A 58 -29.26 16.82 -14.17
N VAL A 59 -28.98 18.06 -13.73
CA VAL A 59 -28.99 18.42 -12.30
C VAL A 59 -30.39 18.27 -11.71
N GLU A 60 -31.43 18.73 -12.43
CA GLU A 60 -32.81 18.62 -11.97
C GLU A 60 -33.32 17.17 -11.98
N LEU A 61 -32.95 16.35 -12.98
CA LEU A 61 -33.27 14.92 -13.00
C LEU A 61 -32.60 14.16 -11.84
N ALA A 62 -31.33 14.46 -11.56
CA ALA A 62 -30.62 13.88 -10.43
C ALA A 62 -31.24 14.31 -9.08
N ALA A 63 -31.57 15.60 -8.92
CA ALA A 63 -32.26 16.11 -7.74
C ALA A 63 -33.62 15.44 -7.55
N PHE A 64 -34.38 15.27 -8.64
CA PHE A 64 -35.67 14.60 -8.64
C PHE A 64 -35.58 13.16 -8.14
N ALA A 65 -34.64 12.38 -8.66
CA ALA A 65 -34.43 11.00 -8.22
C ALA A 65 -34.07 10.89 -6.73
N ALA A 66 -33.17 11.75 -6.25
CA ALA A 66 -32.74 11.75 -4.87
C ALA A 66 -33.87 12.19 -3.91
N VAL A 67 -34.68 13.18 -4.33
CA VAL A 67 -35.86 13.64 -3.59
C VAL A 67 -36.96 12.58 -3.55
N ALA A 68 -37.26 11.92 -4.67
CA ALA A 68 -38.25 10.85 -4.72
C ALA A 68 -37.91 9.71 -3.75
N TRP A 69 -36.63 9.32 -3.69
CA TRP A 69 -36.15 8.35 -2.72
C TRP A 69 -36.28 8.82 -1.27
N LEU A 70 -35.86 10.05 -0.98
CA LEU A 70 -35.93 10.58 0.38
C LEU A 70 -37.38 10.72 0.87
N ASP A 71 -38.29 11.15 0.00
CA ASP A 71 -39.70 11.26 0.32
C ASP A 71 -40.29 9.88 0.67
N GLU A 72 -39.94 8.82 -0.08
CA GLU A 72 -40.34 7.45 0.24
C GLU A 72 -39.79 6.97 1.59
N VAL A 73 -38.51 7.26 1.89
CA VAL A 73 -37.90 6.93 3.18
C VAL A 73 -38.66 7.62 4.33
N ALA A 74 -38.92 8.91 4.21
CA ALA A 74 -39.63 9.65 5.23
C ALA A 74 -41.09 9.19 5.37
N MET A 75 -41.80 8.86 4.27
CA MET A 75 -43.13 8.24 4.35
C MET A 75 -43.12 6.90 5.10
N ARG A 76 -42.10 6.06 4.87
CA ARG A 76 -41.92 4.77 5.57
C ARG A 76 -41.69 4.94 7.07
N CYS A 77 -41.04 6.03 7.45
CA CYS A 77 -40.77 6.41 8.85
C CYS A 77 -41.95 7.13 9.52
N GLY A 78 -43.11 7.24 8.87
CA GLY A 78 -44.29 7.96 9.40
C GLY A 78 -44.23 9.49 9.23
N GLY A 79 -43.30 9.98 8.42
CA GLY A 79 -43.03 11.40 8.17
C GLY A 79 -43.89 12.06 7.08
N TRP A 80 -43.64 13.36 6.90
CA TRP A 80 -44.39 14.35 6.10
C TRP A 80 -45.80 14.66 6.61
N GLY A 81 -46.63 13.65 6.86
CA GLY A 81 -47.97 13.80 7.46
C GLY A 81 -48.82 14.93 6.84
N HIS A 82 -49.68 15.56 7.64
CA HIS A 82 -50.40 16.79 7.25
C HIS A 82 -49.65 18.09 7.57
N ARG A 83 -48.46 17.99 8.18
CA ARG A 83 -47.76 19.14 8.76
C ARG A 83 -46.82 19.81 7.76
N VAL A 84 -46.21 19.04 6.87
CA VAL A 84 -45.28 19.55 5.87
C VAL A 84 -45.52 18.85 4.54
N SER A 85 -45.59 19.61 3.45
CA SER A 85 -45.65 19.04 2.11
C SER A 85 -44.37 18.26 1.79
N SER A 86 -44.50 17.11 1.14
CA SER A 86 -43.36 16.31 0.66
C SER A 86 -42.46 17.15 -0.26
N LEU A 87 -41.16 16.83 -0.31
CA LEU A 87 -40.21 17.60 -1.10
C LEU A 87 -40.52 17.56 -2.60
N GLN A 88 -41.06 16.45 -3.11
CA GLN A 88 -41.54 16.30 -4.49
C GLN A 88 -42.63 17.33 -4.86
N GLN A 89 -43.52 17.67 -3.91
CA GLN A 89 -44.56 18.67 -4.11
C GLN A 89 -43.97 20.08 -4.03
N THR A 90 -43.11 20.32 -3.06
CA THR A 90 -42.49 21.64 -2.82
C THR A 90 -41.56 22.04 -3.97
N LEU A 91 -40.72 21.11 -4.45
CA LEU A 91 -39.69 21.39 -5.45
C LEU A 91 -40.15 21.16 -6.88
N PHE A 92 -40.88 20.06 -7.13
CA PHE A 92 -41.23 19.62 -8.49
C PHE A 92 -42.73 19.70 -8.79
N ARG A 93 -43.55 20.12 -7.82
CA ARG A 93 -45.01 20.23 -7.95
C ARG A 93 -45.69 18.93 -8.42
N THR A 94 -45.11 17.79 -8.05
CA THR A 94 -45.68 16.46 -8.35
C THR A 94 -46.06 15.72 -7.07
N GLY A 95 -47.12 14.90 -7.13
CA GLY A 95 -47.47 13.90 -6.13
C GLY A 95 -47.26 12.45 -6.62
N SER A 96 -46.73 12.26 -7.83
CA SER A 96 -46.60 10.99 -8.52
C SER A 96 -45.14 10.62 -8.82
N ALA A 97 -44.18 11.14 -8.04
CA ALA A 97 -42.76 10.86 -8.28
C ALA A 97 -42.43 9.36 -8.25
N ALA A 98 -43.18 8.57 -7.48
CA ALA A 98 -43.05 7.11 -7.41
C ALA A 98 -43.22 6.39 -8.77
N THR A 99 -44.00 6.96 -9.69
CA THR A 99 -44.22 6.45 -11.05
C THR A 99 -43.34 7.19 -12.06
N GLU A 100 -43.28 8.52 -11.97
CA GLU A 100 -42.47 9.36 -12.85
C GLU A 100 -40.98 9.00 -12.78
N PHE A 101 -40.48 8.53 -11.63
CA PHE A 101 -39.11 8.03 -11.49
C PHE A 101 -38.76 6.98 -12.55
N PHE A 102 -39.60 5.97 -12.74
CA PHE A 102 -39.31 4.89 -13.70
C PHE A 102 -39.49 5.33 -15.16
N ASP A 103 -40.44 6.23 -15.43
CA ASP A 103 -40.60 6.83 -16.76
C ASP A 103 -39.38 7.69 -17.14
N GLN A 104 -38.87 8.52 -16.22
CA GLN A 104 -37.65 9.30 -16.44
C GLN A 104 -36.43 8.39 -16.62
N LEU A 105 -36.27 7.36 -15.78
CA LEU A 105 -35.17 6.39 -15.90
C LEU A 105 -35.18 5.67 -17.25
N GLY A 106 -36.36 5.31 -17.77
CA GLY A 106 -36.52 4.67 -19.06
C GLY A 106 -36.23 5.58 -20.26
N ARG A 107 -36.33 6.90 -20.08
CA ARG A 107 -36.05 7.91 -21.13
C ARG A 107 -34.58 8.33 -21.21
N LEU A 108 -33.77 8.01 -20.20
CA LEU A 108 -32.37 8.41 -20.16
C LEU A 108 -31.58 7.83 -21.34
N GLY A 109 -30.99 8.71 -22.14
CA GLY A 109 -30.13 8.35 -23.26
C GLY A 109 -28.76 7.84 -22.82
N ASN A 110 -28.01 7.23 -23.73
CA ASN A 110 -26.68 6.64 -23.41
C ASN A 110 -25.68 7.63 -22.79
N ASN A 111 -25.80 8.93 -23.10
CA ASN A 111 -24.89 9.98 -22.64
C ASN A 111 -25.17 10.45 -21.19
N GLU A 112 -26.33 10.12 -20.62
CA GLU A 112 -26.77 10.58 -19.29
C GLU A 112 -26.33 9.60 -18.19
N GLU A 113 -25.05 9.18 -18.22
CA GLU A 113 -24.50 8.19 -17.30
C GLU A 113 -24.52 8.66 -15.84
N GLU A 114 -24.14 9.91 -15.58
CA GLU A 114 -24.13 10.46 -14.21
C GLU A 114 -25.53 10.56 -13.60
N VAL A 115 -26.54 10.91 -14.39
CA VAL A 115 -27.94 10.91 -13.94
C VAL A 115 -28.37 9.49 -13.62
N ARG A 116 -28.08 8.54 -14.51
CA ARG A 116 -28.38 7.11 -14.32
C ARG A 116 -27.76 6.56 -13.04
N GLU A 117 -26.55 6.99 -12.67
CA GLU A 117 -25.92 6.59 -11.41
C GLU A 117 -26.70 7.05 -10.17
N VAL A 118 -27.30 8.24 -10.20
CA VAL A 118 -28.12 8.75 -9.09
C VAL A 118 -29.40 7.91 -8.94
N PHE A 119 -30.08 7.62 -10.06
CA PHE A 119 -31.24 6.71 -10.06
C PHE A 119 -30.87 5.31 -9.58
N SER A 120 -29.73 4.79 -10.04
CA SER A 120 -29.22 3.47 -9.65
C SER A 120 -28.90 3.43 -8.16
N MET A 121 -28.34 4.50 -7.60
CA MET A 121 -28.10 4.60 -6.16
C MET A 121 -29.41 4.59 -5.37
N ALA A 122 -30.42 5.36 -5.79
CA ALA A 122 -31.74 5.35 -5.15
C ALA A 122 -32.35 3.93 -5.13
N LEU A 123 -32.27 3.19 -6.23
CA LEU A 123 -32.73 1.80 -6.32
C LEU A 123 -31.92 0.87 -5.40
N LEU A 124 -30.59 1.05 -5.34
CA LEU A 124 -29.69 0.27 -4.48
C LEU A 124 -29.99 0.50 -2.99
N LEU A 125 -30.34 1.72 -2.63
CA LEU A 125 -30.74 2.11 -1.27
C LEU A 125 -32.21 1.76 -0.95
N GLY A 126 -32.89 1.02 -1.83
CA GLY A 126 -34.20 0.43 -1.56
C GLY A 126 -35.39 1.31 -1.94
N PHE A 127 -35.24 2.20 -2.93
CA PHE A 127 -36.39 2.83 -3.58
C PHE A 127 -37.27 1.77 -4.24
N SER A 128 -38.57 1.78 -3.92
CA SER A 128 -39.54 0.85 -4.50
C SER A 128 -40.50 1.53 -5.46
N GLY A 129 -40.86 2.79 -5.16
CA GLY A 129 -41.83 3.60 -5.89
C GLY A 129 -43.13 2.83 -6.14
N GLN A 130 -43.56 2.79 -7.40
CA GLN A 130 -44.77 2.08 -7.81
C GLN A 130 -44.75 0.55 -7.58
N TYR A 131 -43.59 -0.05 -7.31
CA TYR A 131 -43.43 -1.50 -7.09
C TYR A 131 -43.39 -1.88 -5.61
N TYR A 132 -43.93 -1.06 -4.71
CA TYR A 132 -43.92 -1.28 -3.25
C TYR A 132 -44.51 -2.63 -2.79
N TYR A 133 -45.33 -3.29 -3.62
CA TYR A 133 -45.95 -4.58 -3.32
C TYR A 133 -45.06 -5.78 -3.64
N GLU A 134 -44.00 -5.62 -4.43
CA GLU A 134 -43.07 -6.71 -4.75
C GLU A 134 -42.15 -7.00 -3.56
N GLN A 135 -42.04 -8.27 -3.19
CA GLN A 135 -41.11 -8.70 -2.14
C GLN A 135 -39.86 -9.35 -2.75
N GLY A 136 -38.71 -8.73 -2.48
CA GLY A 136 -37.42 -9.18 -3.00
C GLY A 136 -37.19 -8.85 -4.48
N ASP A 137 -36.16 -9.43 -5.07
CA ASP A 137 -35.69 -9.07 -6.43
C ASP A 137 -36.19 -10.03 -7.52
N SER A 138 -37.29 -10.75 -7.29
CA SER A 138 -37.85 -11.72 -8.26
C SER A 138 -38.88 -11.13 -9.24
N GLY A 139 -39.41 -9.94 -8.92
CA GLY A 139 -40.40 -9.23 -9.73
C GLY A 139 -39.80 -8.30 -10.77
N GLU A 140 -40.61 -7.37 -11.28
CA GLU A 140 -40.18 -6.38 -12.28
C GLU A 140 -39.16 -5.39 -11.71
N LEU A 141 -39.30 -5.00 -10.43
CA LEU A 141 -38.31 -4.14 -9.77
C LEU A 141 -36.94 -4.81 -9.72
N GLY A 142 -36.91 -6.13 -9.52
CA GLY A 142 -35.70 -6.94 -9.59
C GLY A 142 -35.05 -6.90 -10.97
N ARG A 143 -35.85 -7.00 -12.05
CA ARG A 143 -35.34 -6.88 -13.43
C ARG A 143 -34.82 -5.48 -13.74
N ILE A 144 -35.49 -4.44 -13.26
CA ILE A 144 -35.04 -3.05 -13.41
C ILE A 144 -33.72 -2.85 -12.67
N LYS A 145 -33.60 -3.34 -11.43
CA LYS A 145 -32.33 -3.35 -10.69
C LYS A 145 -31.26 -4.14 -11.44
N ALA A 146 -31.57 -5.26 -12.09
CA ALA A 146 -30.60 -6.00 -12.90
C ALA A 146 -30.09 -5.23 -14.11
N LEU A 147 -30.96 -4.44 -14.74
CA LEU A 147 -30.63 -3.64 -15.91
C LEU A 147 -29.79 -2.40 -15.56
N TYR A 148 -30.17 -1.67 -14.51
CA TYR A 148 -29.58 -0.37 -14.16
C TYR A 148 -28.58 -0.44 -13.00
N CYS A 149 -28.68 -1.43 -12.13
CA CYS A 149 -27.76 -1.69 -11.01
C CYS A 149 -27.05 -3.03 -11.20
N PRO A 150 -26.13 -3.19 -12.18
CA PRO A 150 -25.42 -4.44 -12.40
C PRO A 150 -24.79 -4.99 -11.11
N ALA A 151 -24.26 -4.09 -10.26
CA ALA A 151 -23.66 -4.42 -8.98
C ALA A 151 -24.65 -5.03 -7.97
N GLY A 152 -25.95 -4.73 -8.03
CA GLY A 152 -26.96 -5.25 -7.11
C GLY A 152 -27.41 -6.67 -7.46
N THR A 153 -27.66 -6.94 -8.74
CA THR A 153 -28.04 -8.30 -9.20
C THR A 153 -26.85 -9.26 -9.20
N THR A 154 -25.66 -8.72 -9.48
CA THR A 154 -24.42 -9.49 -9.35
C THR A 154 -23.84 -9.44 -7.95
N ALA A 155 -24.45 -8.74 -6.97
CA ALA A 155 -23.85 -8.55 -5.65
C ALA A 155 -23.40 -9.88 -5.04
N GLN A 156 -24.28 -10.88 -5.04
CA GLN A 156 -23.94 -12.20 -4.52
C GLN A 156 -22.87 -12.92 -5.36
N ALA A 157 -22.87 -12.76 -6.67
CA ALA A 157 -21.83 -13.29 -7.55
C ALA A 157 -20.49 -12.56 -7.35
N VAL A 158 -20.49 -11.26 -7.12
CA VAL A 158 -19.32 -10.42 -6.80
C VAL A 158 -18.76 -10.84 -5.45
N LEU A 159 -19.60 -10.96 -4.42
CA LEU A 159 -19.20 -11.45 -3.10
C LEU A 159 -18.59 -12.86 -3.19
N GLN A 160 -19.19 -13.76 -3.98
CA GLN A 160 -18.62 -15.09 -4.25
C GLN A 160 -17.32 -15.04 -5.06
N SER A 161 -17.20 -14.12 -6.02
CA SER A 161 -15.98 -13.92 -6.80
C SER A 161 -14.85 -13.41 -5.92
N LEU A 162 -15.10 -12.48 -4.99
CA LEU A 162 -14.11 -11.98 -4.02
C LEU A 162 -13.63 -13.09 -3.08
N GLN A 163 -14.48 -14.07 -2.78
CA GLN A 163 -14.09 -15.27 -2.03
C GLN A 163 -13.26 -16.26 -2.84
N ARG A 164 -13.46 -16.33 -4.16
CA ARG A 164 -12.82 -17.33 -5.04
C ARG A 164 -11.57 -16.80 -5.71
N GLU A 165 -11.66 -15.65 -6.35
CA GLU A 165 -10.58 -15.03 -7.12
C GLU A 165 -9.64 -14.21 -6.23
N SER A 166 -8.37 -14.22 -6.60
CA SER A 166 -7.37 -13.38 -5.96
C SER A 166 -7.43 -11.96 -6.52
N VAL A 167 -7.49 -10.97 -5.63
CA VAL A 167 -7.63 -9.57 -6.04
C VAL A 167 -6.37 -9.04 -6.76
N THR A 168 -5.22 -9.59 -6.39
CA THR A 168 -3.91 -9.40 -7.05
C THR A 168 -3.56 -10.59 -7.93
N PRO A 169 -2.93 -10.38 -9.11
CA PRO A 169 -2.22 -11.43 -9.82
C PRO A 169 -1.21 -12.08 -8.87
N GLN A 170 -1.37 -13.37 -8.61
CA GLN A 170 -0.57 -14.06 -7.60
C GLN A 170 0.86 -14.31 -8.12
N PRO A 171 1.89 -14.21 -7.26
CA PRO A 171 3.29 -14.42 -7.65
C PRO A 171 3.56 -15.76 -8.33
N TYR A 172 2.79 -16.79 -8.01
CA TYR A 172 2.93 -18.14 -8.60
C TYR A 172 2.08 -18.34 -9.86
N MET A 173 1.20 -17.41 -10.21
CA MET A 173 0.32 -17.50 -11.39
C MET A 173 0.92 -16.81 -12.63
N THR A 174 1.97 -16.00 -12.48
CA THR A 174 2.71 -15.39 -13.61
C THR A 174 3.92 -16.24 -14.00
N PRO A 175 3.95 -16.82 -15.23
CA PRO A 175 5.14 -17.49 -15.75
C PRO A 175 6.28 -16.48 -15.88
N GLY A 176 7.35 -16.63 -15.09
CA GLY A 176 8.48 -15.69 -15.10
C GLY A 176 8.78 -15.01 -13.77
N SER A 177 7.96 -15.23 -12.72
CA SER A 177 8.41 -14.91 -11.35
C SER A 177 9.79 -15.51 -11.12
N PRO A 178 10.81 -14.69 -10.79
CA PRO A 178 12.18 -15.14 -10.80
C PRO A 178 12.30 -16.32 -9.83
N VAL A 179 12.49 -17.51 -10.39
CA VAL A 179 12.90 -18.69 -9.60
C VAL A 179 14.12 -18.22 -8.83
N LEU A 180 14.08 -18.38 -7.52
CA LEU A 180 15.04 -17.90 -6.54
C LEU A 180 16.45 -18.44 -6.85
N ARG A 181 17.11 -17.91 -7.89
CA ARG A 181 18.48 -18.23 -8.27
C ARG A 181 19.35 -17.33 -7.43
N LEU A 182 19.63 -17.78 -6.20
CA LEU A 182 20.73 -17.24 -5.43
C LEU A 182 21.96 -17.19 -6.37
N PRO A 183 22.65 -16.06 -6.53
CA PRO A 183 23.88 -16.02 -7.31
C PRO A 183 24.78 -17.10 -6.72
N ALA A 184 25.04 -18.10 -7.55
CA ALA A 184 25.70 -19.32 -7.16
C ALA A 184 27.11 -18.95 -6.68
N THR A 185 27.25 -18.73 -5.37
CA THR A 185 28.55 -18.77 -4.64
C THR A 185 29.30 -20.08 -4.90
N TRP A 186 28.59 -21.06 -5.46
CA TRP A 186 29.07 -22.27 -6.10
C TRP A 186 30.09 -22.06 -7.21
N VAL A 187 29.97 -21.04 -8.07
CA VAL A 187 30.96 -20.80 -9.15
C VAL A 187 32.28 -20.32 -8.57
N GLY A 188 32.25 -19.38 -7.61
CA GLY A 188 33.44 -18.92 -6.90
C GLY A 188 34.09 -19.99 -6.03
N ARG A 189 33.29 -20.85 -5.37
CA ARG A 189 33.79 -22.00 -4.61
C ARG A 189 34.40 -23.07 -5.52
N ARG A 190 33.79 -23.37 -6.67
CA ARG A 190 34.36 -24.32 -7.64
C ARG A 190 35.63 -23.80 -8.28
N LEU A 191 35.71 -22.50 -8.58
CA LEU A 191 36.94 -21.88 -9.09
C LEU A 191 38.05 -21.92 -8.03
N ALA A 192 37.73 -21.63 -6.77
CA ALA A 192 38.66 -21.72 -5.65
C ALA A 192 39.12 -23.18 -5.40
N GLN A 193 38.22 -24.15 -5.51
CA GLN A 193 38.54 -25.58 -5.44
C GLN A 193 39.37 -26.06 -6.63
N LEU A 194 39.12 -25.55 -7.84
CA LEU A 194 39.93 -25.81 -9.04
C LEU A 194 41.34 -25.23 -8.88
N VAL A 195 41.48 -24.00 -8.41
CA VAL A 195 42.79 -23.37 -8.15
C VAL A 195 43.52 -24.15 -7.07
N ALA A 196 42.85 -24.54 -5.98
CA ALA A 196 43.46 -25.37 -4.94
C ALA A 196 43.88 -26.76 -5.47
N ALA A 197 43.05 -27.39 -6.31
CA ALA A 197 43.38 -28.67 -6.94
C ALA A 197 44.58 -28.54 -7.90
N VAL A 198 44.65 -27.47 -8.70
CA VAL A 198 45.79 -27.19 -9.60
C VAL A 198 47.07 -26.95 -8.80
N VAL A 199 47.00 -26.23 -7.67
CA VAL A 199 48.15 -26.03 -6.78
C VAL A 199 48.59 -27.36 -6.16
N VAL A 200 47.67 -28.20 -5.70
CA VAL A 200 47.99 -29.54 -5.18
C VAL A 200 48.62 -30.42 -6.26
N VAL A 201 48.11 -30.38 -7.50
CA VAL A 201 48.70 -31.10 -8.64
C VAL A 201 50.09 -30.57 -8.98
N LEU A 202 50.30 -29.26 -8.98
CA LEU A 202 51.63 -28.65 -9.20
C LEU A 202 52.62 -29.06 -8.11
N VAL A 203 52.20 -29.06 -6.84
CA VAL A 203 53.01 -29.54 -5.71
C VAL A 203 53.30 -31.03 -5.85
N PHE A 204 52.31 -31.84 -6.24
CA PHE A 204 52.48 -33.28 -6.45
C PHE A 204 53.43 -33.58 -7.61
N VAL A 205 53.31 -32.88 -8.74
CA VAL A 205 54.24 -32.97 -9.87
C VAL A 205 55.65 -32.56 -9.44
N ALA A 206 55.78 -31.48 -8.68
CA ALA A 206 57.08 -31.06 -8.14
C ALA A 206 57.68 -32.04 -7.12
N PHE A 207 56.87 -32.85 -6.42
CA PHE A 207 57.35 -33.84 -5.44
C PHE A 207 57.54 -35.25 -6.01
N VAL A 208 56.79 -35.63 -7.05
CA VAL A 208 56.81 -37.00 -7.62
C VAL A 208 57.66 -37.10 -8.88
N ALA A 209 57.74 -36.05 -9.70
CA ALA A 209 58.66 -36.02 -10.85
C ALA A 209 60.16 -36.17 -10.47
N PRO A 210 60.66 -35.70 -9.31
CA PRO A 210 62.06 -35.87 -8.91
C PRO A 210 62.47 -37.33 -8.68
N VAL A 211 61.54 -38.23 -8.33
CA VAL A 211 61.82 -39.67 -8.14
C VAL A 211 62.34 -40.32 -9.44
N PHE A 212 62.11 -39.69 -10.60
CA PHE A 212 62.46 -40.25 -11.91
C PHE A 212 63.59 -39.50 -12.64
N SER A 213 64.16 -38.42 -12.08
CA SER A 213 65.21 -37.64 -12.76
C SER A 213 66.51 -37.60 -11.95
N GLN A 214 67.51 -38.41 -12.34
CA GLN A 214 68.80 -38.54 -11.65
C GLN A 214 69.77 -37.35 -11.84
N ALA A 215 69.29 -36.16 -12.22
CA ALA A 215 70.14 -35.08 -12.73
C ALA A 215 70.43 -33.94 -11.73
N VAL A 216 69.82 -33.92 -10.54
CA VAL A 216 69.87 -32.76 -9.62
C VAL A 216 69.86 -33.23 -8.16
N SER A 217 70.56 -32.51 -7.26
CA SER A 217 70.65 -32.86 -5.84
C SER A 217 69.30 -32.77 -5.12
N GLU A 218 69.02 -33.73 -4.23
CA GLU A 218 67.75 -33.83 -3.47
C GLU A 218 67.43 -32.55 -2.68
N GLN A 219 68.47 -31.85 -2.21
CA GLN A 219 68.32 -30.62 -1.41
C GLN A 219 67.81 -29.43 -2.25
N ALA A 220 68.20 -29.31 -3.52
CA ALA A 220 67.78 -28.21 -4.38
C ALA A 220 66.27 -28.27 -4.71
N TRP A 221 65.73 -29.48 -4.89
CA TRP A 221 64.31 -29.69 -5.14
C TRP A 221 63.43 -29.47 -3.91
N PHE A 222 63.90 -29.86 -2.72
CA PHE A 222 63.16 -29.63 -1.47
C PHE A 222 62.97 -28.13 -1.22
N VAL A 223 64.02 -27.33 -1.44
CA VAL A 223 63.95 -25.86 -1.31
C VAL A 223 63.02 -25.28 -2.39
N GLY A 224 63.09 -25.76 -3.64
CA GLY A 224 62.18 -25.34 -4.70
C GLY A 224 60.70 -25.59 -4.39
N GLY A 225 60.37 -26.76 -3.84
CA GLY A 225 59.01 -27.10 -3.43
C GLY A 225 58.45 -26.19 -2.33
N ILE A 226 59.28 -25.88 -1.32
CA ILE A 226 58.89 -24.94 -0.25
C ILE A 226 58.62 -23.54 -0.81
N VAL A 227 59.47 -23.05 -1.71
CA VAL A 227 59.31 -21.71 -2.32
C VAL A 227 58.00 -21.62 -3.11
N VAL A 228 57.66 -22.65 -3.90
CA VAL A 228 56.39 -22.68 -4.65
C VAL A 228 55.18 -22.74 -3.72
N ALA A 229 55.24 -23.53 -2.65
CA ALA A 229 54.16 -23.61 -1.67
C ALA A 229 53.93 -22.27 -0.94
N VAL A 230 55.01 -21.58 -0.56
CA VAL A 230 54.94 -20.26 0.08
C VAL A 230 54.39 -19.21 -0.88
N LEU A 231 54.83 -19.18 -2.13
CA LEU A 231 54.30 -18.27 -3.15
C LEU A 231 52.82 -18.52 -3.43
N GLY A 232 52.39 -19.78 -3.48
CA GLY A 232 50.98 -20.16 -3.62
C GLY A 232 50.13 -19.67 -2.45
N LEU A 233 50.61 -19.83 -1.21
CA LEU A 233 49.92 -19.36 -0.01
C LEU A 233 49.84 -17.83 0.05
N LEU A 234 50.91 -17.13 -0.33
CA LEU A 234 50.94 -15.67 -0.41
C LEU A 234 49.99 -15.13 -1.49
N GLY A 235 49.95 -15.78 -2.67
CA GLY A 235 49.00 -15.43 -3.73
C GLY A 235 47.54 -15.65 -3.29
N TRP A 236 47.25 -16.79 -2.65
CA TRP A 236 45.91 -17.11 -2.15
C TRP A 236 45.43 -16.12 -1.08
N THR A 237 46.28 -15.82 -0.10
CA THR A 237 45.99 -14.84 0.96
C THR A 237 45.88 -13.42 0.38
N GLY A 238 46.69 -13.08 -0.62
CA GLY A 238 46.61 -11.82 -1.35
C GLY A 238 45.29 -11.64 -2.11
N VAL A 239 44.79 -12.68 -2.79
CA VAL A 239 43.48 -12.64 -3.48
C VAL A 239 42.33 -12.50 -2.48
N LEU A 240 42.38 -13.22 -1.36
CA LEU A 240 41.37 -13.09 -0.29
C LEU A 240 41.41 -11.70 0.36
N ALA A 241 42.61 -11.17 0.62
CA ALA A 241 42.81 -9.83 1.14
C ALA A 241 42.31 -8.77 0.15
N TRP A 242 42.64 -8.88 -1.14
CA TRP A 242 42.16 -7.99 -2.20
C TRP A 242 40.63 -8.00 -2.33
N GLN A 243 39.99 -9.19 -2.33
CA GLN A 243 38.54 -9.30 -2.33
C GLN A 243 37.91 -8.66 -1.08
N SER A 244 38.55 -8.82 0.09
CA SER A 244 38.09 -8.17 1.32
C SER A 244 38.28 -6.65 1.30
N LEU A 245 39.37 -6.15 0.71
CA LEU A 245 39.72 -4.74 0.62
C LEU A 245 38.93 -4.01 -0.46
N VAL A 246 38.64 -4.62 -1.61
CA VAL A 246 37.75 -4.05 -2.64
C VAL A 246 36.32 -3.94 -2.11
N MET A 247 35.86 -4.93 -1.36
CA MET A 247 34.57 -4.85 -0.66
C MET A 247 34.59 -3.76 0.42
N MET A 248 35.69 -3.55 1.15
CA MET A 248 35.82 -2.49 2.16
C MET A 248 35.98 -1.08 1.55
N ARG A 249 36.73 -0.90 0.48
CA ARG A 249 36.95 0.40 -0.20
C ARG A 249 35.68 0.95 -0.85
N ALA A 250 34.73 0.09 -1.20
CA ALA A 250 33.39 0.49 -1.62
C ALA A 250 32.51 1.01 -0.45
N HIS A 251 32.87 0.69 0.80
CA HIS A 251 32.17 1.19 1.99
C HIS A 251 32.75 2.49 2.55
N THR A 252 34.01 2.84 2.27
CA THR A 252 34.69 3.99 2.89
C THR A 252 34.45 5.32 2.19
N ARG A 253 34.19 5.36 0.87
CA ARG A 253 33.96 6.65 0.18
C ARG A 253 32.64 7.35 0.54
N VAL A 254 31.63 6.60 1.00
CA VAL A 254 30.38 7.17 1.56
C VAL A 254 30.60 7.71 2.98
N ALA A 255 31.68 7.30 3.66
CA ALA A 255 32.05 7.80 4.99
C ALA A 255 33.05 8.96 4.91
N ASP A 256 33.96 8.95 3.93
CA ASP A 256 35.02 9.97 3.81
C ASP A 256 34.53 11.30 3.23
N SER A 257 33.40 11.33 2.47
CA SER A 257 32.82 12.58 1.98
C SER A 257 32.01 13.36 3.03
N THR A 258 31.83 12.80 4.23
CA THR A 258 31.06 13.41 5.33
C THR A 258 31.92 14.02 6.45
N GLU A 259 33.25 14.01 6.32
CA GLU A 259 34.15 14.67 7.30
C GLU A 259 34.60 16.09 6.88
N ALA A 260 34.14 16.61 5.74
CA ALA A 260 34.38 17.99 5.35
C ALA A 260 33.41 18.96 6.07
N GLY A 261 33.69 19.20 7.35
CA GLY A 261 33.45 20.44 8.07
C GLY A 261 32.02 20.98 8.14
N TYR A 262 31.24 20.56 9.13
CA TYR A 262 30.21 21.40 9.76
C TYR A 262 30.09 21.05 11.25
N GLY A 263 29.91 22.06 12.12
CA GLY A 263 30.10 21.98 13.57
C GLY A 263 29.19 20.96 14.28
N ILE A 264 29.83 20.00 14.96
CA ILE A 264 29.16 18.89 15.66
C ILE A 264 29.46 19.00 17.17
N GLY A 265 28.51 19.52 17.95
CA GLY A 265 28.62 19.57 19.42
C GLY A 265 27.71 18.59 20.16
N SER A 266 26.40 18.61 19.90
CA SER A 266 25.42 18.01 20.82
C SER A 266 24.73 16.73 20.32
N PHE A 267 24.44 16.60 19.02
CA PHE A 267 23.67 15.47 18.49
C PHE A 267 24.53 14.23 18.14
N SER A 268 25.80 14.43 17.77
CA SER A 268 26.71 13.31 17.48
C SER A 268 27.14 12.55 18.71
N ALA A 269 27.32 13.22 19.85
CA ALA A 269 27.63 12.55 21.10
C ALA A 269 26.49 11.60 21.48
N VAL A 270 25.23 12.05 21.48
CA VAL A 270 24.07 11.21 21.81
C VAL A 270 23.90 10.07 20.80
N VAL A 271 24.02 10.31 19.49
CA VAL A 271 23.83 9.29 18.45
C VAL A 271 25.01 8.30 18.35
N THR A 272 26.25 8.73 18.60
CA THR A 272 27.43 7.86 18.54
C THR A 272 27.67 7.10 19.85
N ASP A 273 27.28 7.66 21.01
CA ASP A 273 27.27 6.93 22.28
C ASP A 273 26.05 6.01 22.38
N ALA A 274 24.90 6.40 21.81
CA ALA A 274 23.81 5.47 21.55
C ALA A 274 24.31 4.36 20.61
N ALA A 275 24.88 4.64 19.44
CA ALA A 275 25.38 3.60 18.53
C ALA A 275 26.44 2.67 19.18
N ARG A 276 27.29 3.19 20.08
CA ARG A 276 28.27 2.39 20.86
C ARG A 276 27.63 1.55 21.96
N ARG A 277 26.65 2.08 22.70
CA ARG A 277 25.87 1.33 23.71
C ARG A 277 24.87 0.36 23.06
N LEU A 278 24.36 0.69 21.88
CA LEU A 278 23.48 -0.12 21.01
C LEU A 278 24.25 -1.28 20.37
N ARG A 279 25.54 -1.10 20.02
CA ARG A 279 26.44 -2.23 19.65
C ARG A 279 26.59 -3.27 20.77
N GLY A 280 26.41 -2.88 22.03
CA GLY A 280 26.46 -3.81 23.17
C GLY A 280 25.09 -4.40 23.54
N ALA A 281 24.05 -3.55 23.60
CA ALA A 281 22.73 -3.91 24.14
C ALA A 281 21.76 -4.46 23.08
N LEU A 282 21.79 -3.96 21.84
CA LEU A 282 20.92 -4.49 20.77
C LEU A 282 21.54 -5.68 20.04
N LEU A 283 22.86 -5.91 20.13
CA LEU A 283 23.51 -7.06 19.49
C LEU A 283 23.45 -8.37 20.32
N HIS A 284 22.81 -8.37 21.50
CA HIS A 284 22.66 -9.57 22.32
C HIS A 284 21.74 -10.67 21.73
N PRO A 285 20.66 -10.38 20.96
CA PRO A 285 19.96 -11.39 20.14
C PRO A 285 20.78 -11.86 18.94
N PHE A 286 21.86 -11.14 18.63
CA PHE A 286 22.49 -11.11 17.33
C PHE A 286 23.95 -11.64 17.35
N ARG A 287 24.43 -12.19 18.46
CA ARG A 287 25.77 -12.81 18.53
C ARG A 287 25.76 -14.33 18.68
N ARG A 288 24.59 -14.97 18.82
CA ARG A 288 24.50 -16.43 18.74
C ARG A 288 24.85 -16.85 17.32
N ARG A 289 26.04 -17.46 17.15
CA ARG A 289 26.60 -17.97 15.88
C ARG A 289 25.66 -19.01 15.26
N GLY A 290 24.61 -18.57 14.58
CA GLY A 290 23.62 -19.42 13.92
C GLY A 290 22.45 -18.62 13.37
N GLU A 291 21.83 -17.79 14.21
CA GLU A 291 20.60 -17.04 13.87
C GLU A 291 20.86 -15.94 12.82
N TRP A 292 22.02 -15.27 12.85
CA TRP A 292 22.41 -14.30 11.79
C TRP A 292 22.49 -14.91 10.40
N ARG A 293 22.92 -16.16 10.28
CA ARG A 293 22.99 -16.84 8.98
C ARG A 293 21.61 -17.19 8.44
N GLN A 294 20.60 -17.32 9.31
CA GLN A 294 19.21 -17.54 8.91
C GLN A 294 18.54 -16.21 8.58
N LEU A 295 18.71 -15.18 9.41
CA LEU A 295 18.10 -13.86 9.25
C LEU A 295 18.67 -13.06 8.05
N SER A 296 19.98 -13.16 7.79
CA SER A 296 20.61 -12.55 6.61
C SER A 296 20.12 -13.14 5.28
N ARG A 297 19.37 -14.25 5.31
CA ARG A 297 18.72 -14.83 4.12
C ARG A 297 17.38 -14.17 3.79
N HIS A 298 16.80 -13.39 4.69
CA HIS A 298 15.55 -12.68 4.44
C HIS A 298 15.81 -11.29 3.84
N PRO A 299 14.93 -10.81 2.93
CA PRO A 299 15.01 -9.47 2.41
C PRO A 299 14.76 -8.41 3.48
N TRP A 300 15.52 -7.33 3.46
CA TRP A 300 15.40 -6.17 4.35
C TRP A 300 14.65 -5.07 3.61
N LEU A 301 13.48 -4.70 4.11
CA LEU A 301 12.62 -3.67 3.51
C LEU A 301 12.52 -2.48 4.46
N LEU A 302 12.75 -1.29 3.92
CA LEU A 302 12.55 -0.04 4.65
C LEU A 302 11.12 0.45 4.41
N PHE A 303 10.36 0.67 5.49
CA PHE A 303 8.99 1.19 5.43
C PHE A 303 9.00 2.67 5.78
N VAL A 304 8.62 3.53 4.84
CA VAL A 304 8.63 4.99 5.00
C VAL A 304 7.20 5.48 4.86
N GLY A 305 6.71 6.21 5.85
CA GLY A 305 5.41 6.85 5.82
C GLY A 305 5.37 8.03 6.76
N ASP A 306 4.42 8.92 6.54
CA ASP A 306 4.11 10.01 7.47
C ASP A 306 3.45 9.43 8.74
N SER A 307 3.36 10.21 9.82
CA SER A 307 2.73 9.78 11.08
C SER A 307 1.33 9.19 10.89
N ALA A 308 0.52 9.79 10.01
CA ALA A 308 -0.83 9.33 9.72
C ALA A 308 -0.86 7.91 9.10
N ALA A 309 0.21 7.50 8.41
CA ALA A 309 0.28 6.18 7.79
C ALA A 309 0.47 5.06 8.82
N ASP A 310 0.85 5.40 10.06
CA ASP A 310 1.02 4.48 11.19
C ASP A 310 1.66 3.15 10.79
N VAL A 311 2.87 3.25 10.22
CA VAL A 311 3.68 2.10 9.79
C VAL A 311 3.82 1.08 10.92
N ARG A 312 3.91 1.55 12.17
CA ARG A 312 3.99 0.71 13.36
C ARG A 312 2.76 -0.18 13.52
N SER A 313 1.55 0.38 13.41
CA SER A 313 0.30 -0.40 13.46
C SER A 313 0.23 -1.45 12.35
N LEU A 314 0.65 -1.11 11.12
CA LEU A 314 0.74 -2.08 10.01
C LEU A 314 1.69 -3.24 10.37
N LEU A 315 2.88 -2.92 10.90
CA LEU A 315 3.87 -3.92 11.28
C LEU A 315 3.39 -4.78 12.46
N GLN A 316 2.66 -4.21 13.42
CA GLN A 316 2.02 -4.95 14.51
C GLN A 316 0.89 -5.86 14.02
N ALA A 317 0.08 -5.43 13.05
CA ALA A 317 -0.94 -6.28 12.42
C ALA A 317 -0.29 -7.49 11.73
N ALA A 318 0.84 -7.28 11.04
CA ALA A 318 1.62 -8.35 10.45
C ALA A 318 2.24 -9.31 11.49
N VAL A 319 2.38 -8.88 12.76
CA VAL A 319 3.02 -9.65 13.83
C VAL A 319 2.16 -10.80 14.35
N VAL A 320 0.86 -10.78 14.11
CA VAL A 320 -0.06 -11.86 14.55
C VAL A 320 0.20 -13.17 13.80
N SER A 321 1.06 -13.15 12.77
CA SER A 321 1.69 -14.35 12.24
C SER A 321 2.65 -14.96 13.28
N PRO A 322 2.60 -16.28 13.56
CA PRO A 322 3.20 -16.94 14.74
C PRO A 322 4.74 -16.84 14.92
N HIS A 323 5.46 -16.07 14.11
CA HIS A 323 6.93 -15.96 14.11
C HIS A 323 7.45 -14.51 14.10
N ALA A 324 6.58 -13.52 14.27
CA ALA A 324 7.02 -12.15 14.22
C ALA A 324 7.52 -11.64 15.57
N ARG A 325 8.65 -10.93 15.57
CA ARG A 325 9.30 -10.43 16.78
C ARG A 325 9.75 -8.99 16.59
N GLU A 326 9.25 -8.10 17.43
CA GLU A 326 9.79 -6.76 17.61
C GLU A 326 11.12 -6.88 18.37
N LEU A 327 12.22 -6.42 17.76
CA LEU A 327 13.56 -6.55 18.34
C LEU A 327 14.04 -5.26 19.02
N SER A 328 13.46 -4.10 18.69
CA SER A 328 13.85 -2.79 19.23
C SER A 328 12.71 -2.14 20.00
N ARG A 329 12.77 -2.18 21.34
CA ARG A 329 11.83 -1.46 22.23
C ARG A 329 12.35 -0.10 22.73
N ALA A 330 13.56 0.29 22.36
CA ALA A 330 14.17 1.53 22.85
C ALA A 330 13.70 2.74 22.02
N SER A 331 13.01 3.67 22.68
CA SER A 331 12.35 4.86 22.11
C SER A 331 13.29 5.87 21.43
N ASP A 332 14.60 5.76 21.64
CA ASP A 332 15.60 6.74 21.19
C ASP A 332 16.48 6.22 20.04
N THR A 333 16.04 5.15 19.37
CA THR A 333 16.79 4.56 18.25
C THR A 333 16.25 5.06 16.91
N PRO A 334 17.14 5.35 15.93
CA PRO A 334 16.72 5.80 14.61
C PRO A 334 15.96 4.73 13.83
N TRP A 335 16.22 3.45 14.11
CA TRP A 335 15.66 2.32 13.37
C TRP A 335 15.02 1.30 14.31
N HIS A 336 13.74 0.99 14.08
CA HIS A 336 13.02 -0.09 14.73
C HIS A 336 12.99 -1.31 13.82
N TRP A 337 13.38 -2.47 14.35
CA TRP A 337 13.57 -3.69 13.58
C TRP A 337 12.47 -4.70 13.90
N TRP A 338 11.82 -5.18 12.84
CA TRP A 338 10.77 -6.17 12.89
C TRP A 338 11.19 -7.38 12.06
N VAL A 339 11.21 -8.55 12.68
CA VAL A 339 11.56 -9.80 11.98
C VAL A 339 10.31 -10.62 11.77
N PHE A 340 10.05 -11.00 10.52
CA PHE A 340 8.98 -11.89 10.11
C PHE A 340 9.54 -13.18 9.52
N ARG A 341 8.65 -14.16 9.28
CA ARG A 341 9.03 -15.44 8.64
C ARG A 341 9.65 -15.26 7.25
N SER A 342 9.22 -14.25 6.49
CA SER A 342 9.61 -14.08 5.09
C SER A 342 10.50 -12.88 4.82
N LEU A 343 10.51 -11.85 5.68
CA LEU A 343 11.25 -10.59 5.51
C LEU A 343 11.67 -9.96 6.85
N VAL A 344 12.56 -8.98 6.79
CA VAL A 344 12.87 -8.06 7.90
C VAL A 344 12.36 -6.68 7.50
N ALA A 345 11.52 -6.06 8.32
CA ALA A 345 11.06 -4.70 8.12
C ALA A 345 11.83 -3.74 9.03
N ILE A 346 12.18 -2.60 8.46
CA ILE A 346 12.87 -1.51 9.13
C ILE A 346 11.92 -0.32 9.15
N GLU A 347 11.57 0.13 10.33
CA GLU A 347 10.72 1.31 10.56
C GLU A 347 11.60 2.47 11.04
N PRO A 348 11.53 3.65 10.39
CA PRO A 348 12.20 4.85 10.86
C PRO A 348 11.56 5.35 12.15
N GLY A 349 12.37 5.83 13.10
CA GLY A 349 11.86 6.53 14.26
C GLY A 349 11.07 7.80 13.88
N PRO A 350 10.19 8.31 14.75
CA PRO A 350 9.25 9.38 14.43
C PRO A 350 9.91 10.72 14.01
N ARG A 351 11.16 10.96 14.42
CA ARG A 351 11.94 12.15 14.01
C ARG A 351 12.49 12.05 12.58
N LEU A 352 12.55 10.85 12.03
CA LEU A 352 13.07 10.59 10.69
C LEU A 352 11.97 10.60 9.63
N SER A 353 10.75 10.23 9.99
CA SER A 353 9.57 10.32 9.11
C SER A 353 9.11 11.77 8.88
N HIS A 354 9.46 12.69 9.78
CA HIS A 354 9.17 14.13 9.63
C HIS A 354 10.45 14.98 9.71
N PRO A 355 11.18 15.16 8.60
CA PRO A 355 12.18 16.22 8.56
C PRO A 355 11.45 17.57 8.74
N HIS A 356 11.68 18.25 9.86
CA HIS A 356 11.23 19.61 10.08
C HIS A 356 11.76 20.52 8.96
N ALA A 357 10.87 21.35 8.40
CA ALA A 357 11.18 22.34 7.37
C ALA A 357 11.79 23.62 7.94
N THR A 358 12.49 23.56 9.08
CA THR A 358 13.23 24.71 9.59
C THR A 358 14.54 24.83 8.82
N ILE A 359 14.56 25.83 7.94
CA ILE A 359 15.75 26.35 7.27
C ILE A 359 16.71 26.84 8.37
N GLY A 360 17.85 26.16 8.53
CA GLY A 360 18.93 26.59 9.42
C GLY A 360 19.55 25.45 10.23
N GLU A 361 20.79 25.11 9.87
CA GLU A 361 21.80 24.44 10.69
C GLU A 361 21.54 22.98 11.14
N GLY A 362 22.04 22.04 10.34
CA GLY A 362 22.34 20.66 10.76
C GLY A 362 21.92 19.64 9.71
N ASP A 363 22.84 18.77 9.31
CA ASP A 363 22.60 17.65 8.37
C ASP A 363 21.26 16.96 8.66
N ALA A 364 20.45 16.76 7.61
CA ALA A 364 19.14 16.13 7.71
C ALA A 364 19.26 14.80 8.49
N PRO A 365 18.53 14.63 9.62
CA PRO A 365 18.57 13.42 10.44
C PRO A 365 18.43 12.11 9.63
N TRP A 366 17.73 12.17 8.50
CA TRP A 366 17.54 11.09 7.54
C TRP A 366 18.84 10.59 6.89
N THR A 367 19.66 11.49 6.33
CA THR A 367 20.94 11.16 5.69
C THR A 367 21.88 10.43 6.66
N LYS A 368 21.97 10.93 7.90
CA LYS A 368 22.77 10.31 8.96
C LYS A 368 22.23 8.94 9.38
N ALA A 369 20.91 8.78 9.45
CA ALA A 369 20.31 7.49 9.75
C ALA A 369 20.61 6.46 8.65
N LEU A 370 20.54 6.86 7.38
CA LEU A 370 20.86 5.99 6.23
C LEU A 370 22.33 5.57 6.22
N SER A 371 23.26 6.46 6.59
CA SER A 371 24.69 6.10 6.69
C SER A 371 24.96 5.09 7.82
N LEU A 372 24.21 5.16 8.93
CA LEU A 372 24.24 4.12 9.96
C LEU A 372 23.70 2.79 9.42
N LEU A 373 22.57 2.82 8.70
CA LEU A 373 21.96 1.62 8.11
C LEU A 373 22.91 0.94 7.10
N ALA A 374 23.62 1.73 6.29
CA ALA A 374 24.60 1.22 5.32
C ALA A 374 25.76 0.43 5.96
N ARG A 375 26.08 0.72 7.23
CA ARG A 375 27.13 0.04 8.00
C ARG A 375 26.67 -1.30 8.58
N GLU A 376 25.36 -1.52 8.75
CA GLU A 376 24.80 -2.72 9.39
C GLU A 376 24.85 -3.97 8.50
N ARG A 377 24.80 -3.82 7.16
CA ARG A 377 24.76 -4.96 6.22
C ARG A 377 25.82 -4.88 5.12
N ARG A 378 26.81 -5.78 5.20
CA ARG A 378 28.00 -5.85 4.31
C ARG A 378 27.74 -6.00 2.79
N LYS A 379 26.56 -6.45 2.34
CA LYS A 379 26.30 -6.68 0.90
C LYS A 379 25.37 -5.64 0.30
N LEU A 380 24.09 -5.71 0.66
CA LEU A 380 23.05 -4.76 0.27
C LEU A 380 22.41 -4.25 1.56
N PRO A 381 22.45 -2.93 1.85
CA PRO A 381 21.78 -2.35 3.02
C PRO A 381 20.29 -2.70 3.06
N LEU A 382 19.63 -2.61 1.90
CA LEU A 382 18.21 -2.83 1.69
C LEU A 382 17.99 -3.70 0.46
N ASP A 383 16.90 -4.47 0.46
CA ASP A 383 16.41 -5.27 -0.68
C ASP A 383 15.12 -4.68 -1.29
N GLY A 384 14.56 -3.62 -0.71
CA GLY A 384 13.38 -2.93 -1.22
C GLY A 384 12.92 -1.80 -0.31
N LEU A 385 12.00 -0.98 -0.81
CA LEU A 385 11.41 0.16 -0.12
C LEU A 385 9.88 0.06 -0.18
N VAL A 386 9.21 0.37 0.92
CA VAL A 386 7.76 0.43 1.02
C VAL A 386 7.37 1.86 1.42
N VAL A 387 6.67 2.54 0.54
CA VAL A 387 6.11 3.88 0.77
C VAL A 387 4.68 3.71 1.28
N CYS A 388 4.45 4.09 2.54
CA CYS A 388 3.17 3.98 3.21
C CYS A 388 2.43 5.32 3.20
N MET A 389 1.18 5.30 2.74
CA MET A 389 0.28 6.46 2.68
C MET A 389 -1.00 6.13 3.44
N ALA A 390 -1.45 7.00 4.34
CA ALA A 390 -2.70 6.77 5.06
C ALA A 390 -3.91 6.92 4.13
N ALA A 391 -4.86 5.99 4.22
CA ALA A 391 -6.16 6.05 3.55
C ALA A 391 -6.91 7.33 3.87
N GLN A 392 -6.80 7.81 5.13
CA GLN A 392 -7.44 9.05 5.55
C GLN A 392 -6.76 10.29 4.95
N SER A 393 -5.43 10.30 4.82
CA SER A 393 -4.71 11.41 4.21
C SER A 393 -4.94 11.52 2.70
N LEU A 394 -5.26 10.41 2.03
CA LEU A 394 -5.73 10.42 0.63
C LEU A 394 -7.10 11.09 0.47
N ARG A 395 -7.84 11.36 1.55
CA ARG A 395 -9.14 12.05 1.50
C ARG A 395 -9.03 13.54 1.80
N GLU A 396 -7.82 14.04 2.03
CA GLU A 396 -7.55 15.47 2.21
C GLU A 396 -7.62 16.22 0.88
N ALA A 397 -7.45 17.55 0.92
CA ALA A 397 -7.42 18.36 -0.29
C ALA A 397 -6.24 17.98 -1.19
N GLU A 398 -6.41 18.11 -2.51
CA GLU A 398 -5.42 17.70 -3.52
C GLU A 398 -4.01 18.28 -3.25
N GLY A 399 -3.91 19.53 -2.79
CA GLY A 399 -2.63 20.15 -2.44
C GLY A 399 -1.91 19.49 -1.25
N ALA A 400 -2.66 18.99 -0.26
CA ALA A 400 -2.11 18.23 0.86
C ALA A 400 -1.63 16.85 0.41
N VAL A 401 -2.45 16.16 -0.39
CA VAL A 401 -2.10 14.87 -1.01
C VAL A 401 -0.83 14.97 -1.86
N ALA A 402 -0.72 16.01 -2.70
CA ALA A 402 0.47 16.27 -3.51
C ALA A 402 1.71 16.54 -2.63
N SER A 403 1.54 17.26 -1.51
CA SER A 403 2.63 17.52 -0.56
C SER A 403 3.14 16.23 0.11
N HIS A 404 2.24 15.30 0.43
CA HIS A 404 2.61 13.96 0.93
C HIS A 404 3.36 13.16 -0.14
N ALA A 405 2.87 13.13 -1.38
CA ALA A 405 3.54 12.48 -2.51
C ALA A 405 4.98 13.01 -2.70
N ASP A 406 5.14 14.33 -2.68
CA ASP A 406 6.45 14.99 -2.82
C ASP A 406 7.41 14.62 -1.70
N ARG A 407 6.92 14.58 -0.45
CA ARG A 407 7.72 14.21 0.70
C ARG A 407 8.16 12.75 0.63
N LEU A 408 7.23 11.83 0.39
CA LEU A 408 7.50 10.41 0.35
C LEU A 408 8.40 10.03 -0.83
N HIS A 409 8.20 10.66 -1.99
CA HIS A 409 9.10 10.53 -3.14
C HIS A 409 10.52 11.01 -2.79
N ARG A 410 10.68 12.18 -2.16
CA ARG A 410 11.99 12.68 -1.74
C ARG A 410 12.71 11.73 -0.79
N LEU A 411 12.02 11.18 0.21
CA LEU A 411 12.60 10.23 1.16
C LEU A 411 13.04 8.94 0.46
N ALA A 412 12.21 8.45 -0.47
CA ALA A 412 12.51 7.26 -1.28
C ALA A 412 13.74 7.48 -2.18
N ASP A 413 13.75 8.58 -2.92
CA ASP A 413 14.82 8.95 -3.84
C ASP A 413 16.14 9.23 -3.10
N GLU A 414 16.09 9.92 -1.95
CA GLU A 414 17.26 10.11 -1.10
C GLU A 414 17.81 8.78 -0.57
N ALA A 415 16.95 7.85 -0.14
CA ALA A 415 17.38 6.52 0.28
C ALA A 415 18.08 5.74 -0.84
N THR A 416 17.50 5.75 -2.05
CA THR A 416 18.11 5.05 -3.21
C THR A 416 19.42 5.69 -3.64
N ARG A 417 19.50 7.03 -3.70
CA ARG A 417 20.70 7.77 -4.12
C ARG A 417 21.83 7.64 -3.11
N LEU A 418 21.59 7.91 -1.82
CA LEU A 418 22.64 7.86 -0.79
C LEU A 418 23.19 6.45 -0.58
N LEU A 419 22.34 5.43 -0.69
CA LEU A 419 22.78 4.03 -0.57
C LEU A 419 23.36 3.49 -1.89
N GLN A 420 23.24 4.23 -2.99
CA GLN A 420 23.62 3.82 -4.35
C GLN A 420 22.97 2.49 -4.75
N LEU A 421 21.67 2.36 -4.47
CA LEU A 421 20.88 1.16 -4.71
C LEU A 421 19.76 1.47 -5.69
N GLN A 422 19.55 0.54 -6.61
CA GLN A 422 18.28 0.39 -7.31
C GLN A 422 17.45 -0.62 -6.52
N LEU A 423 16.31 -0.18 -6.01
CA LEU A 423 15.42 -0.96 -5.14
C LEU A 423 14.03 -1.07 -5.77
N PRO A 424 13.36 -2.23 -5.65
CA PRO A 424 11.92 -2.29 -5.88
C PRO A 424 11.21 -1.40 -4.83
N VAL A 425 10.34 -0.52 -5.30
CA VAL A 425 9.56 0.40 -4.46
C VAL A 425 8.09 0.00 -4.52
N TYR A 426 7.44 -0.14 -3.38
CA TYR A 426 6.01 -0.46 -3.30
C TYR A 426 5.25 0.70 -2.67
N VAL A 427 4.04 0.98 -3.15
CA VAL A 427 3.11 1.86 -2.48
C VAL A 427 2.14 1.01 -1.66
N VAL A 428 1.96 1.33 -0.39
CA VAL A 428 1.00 0.66 0.50
C VAL A 428 0.10 1.73 1.11
N VAL A 429 -1.18 1.67 0.77
CA VAL A 429 -2.22 2.45 1.45
C VAL A 429 -2.55 1.75 2.76
N THR A 430 -2.34 2.42 3.89
CA THR A 430 -2.58 1.91 5.24
C THR A 430 -3.81 2.54 5.88
N GLY A 431 -4.34 1.96 6.96
CA GLY A 431 -5.39 2.61 7.73
C GLY A 431 -6.79 2.52 7.13
N LEU A 432 -7.08 1.50 6.30
CA LEU A 432 -8.42 1.30 5.74
C LEU A 432 -9.50 1.16 6.83
N GLU A 433 -9.13 0.63 7.99
CA GLU A 433 -9.97 0.45 9.16
C GLU A 433 -10.43 1.75 9.82
N ALA A 434 -9.69 2.84 9.58
CA ALA A 434 -10.03 4.17 10.09
C ALA A 434 -11.09 4.86 9.24
N LEU A 435 -11.42 4.34 8.05
CA LEU A 435 -12.46 4.90 7.20
C LEU A 435 -13.85 4.67 7.82
N PRO A 436 -14.76 5.66 7.73
CA PRO A 436 -16.16 5.51 8.15
C PRO A 436 -16.80 4.28 7.49
N GLY A 437 -17.61 3.52 8.22
CA GLY A 437 -18.34 2.39 7.65
C GLY A 437 -17.53 1.11 7.41
N HIS A 438 -16.20 1.15 7.55
CA HIS A 438 -15.34 -0.02 7.30
C HIS A 438 -15.75 -1.24 8.15
N GLY A 439 -16.18 -1.03 9.39
CA GLY A 439 -16.61 -2.12 10.29
C GLY A 439 -17.77 -2.92 9.71
N ALA A 440 -18.79 -2.25 9.16
CA ALA A 440 -19.94 -2.90 8.52
C ALA A 440 -19.51 -3.66 7.24
N PHE A 441 -18.68 -3.03 6.41
CA PHE A 441 -18.11 -3.69 5.22
C PHE A 441 -17.34 -4.96 5.57
N ARG A 442 -16.52 -4.91 6.63
CA ARG A 442 -15.77 -6.07 7.11
C ARG A 442 -16.69 -7.17 7.63
N ALA A 443 -17.70 -6.82 8.41
CA ALA A 443 -18.63 -7.79 8.99
C ALA A 443 -19.45 -8.53 7.91
N ALA A 444 -19.71 -7.90 6.76
CA ALA A 444 -20.45 -8.48 5.65
C ALA A 444 -19.65 -9.53 4.85
N LEU A 445 -18.32 -9.58 5.01
CA LEU A 445 -17.42 -10.41 4.21
C LEU A 445 -16.70 -11.48 5.06
N PRO A 446 -16.46 -12.70 4.53
CA PRO A 446 -15.69 -13.70 5.26
C PRO A 446 -14.25 -13.27 5.52
N SER A 447 -13.71 -13.66 6.68
CA SER A 447 -12.32 -13.36 7.07
C SER A 447 -11.26 -13.86 6.08
N SER A 448 -11.57 -14.87 5.26
CA SER A 448 -10.68 -15.38 4.21
C SER A 448 -10.41 -14.36 3.10
N VAL A 449 -11.36 -13.45 2.81
CA VAL A 449 -11.19 -12.38 1.82
C VAL A 449 -10.08 -11.44 2.28
N PHE A 450 -10.07 -11.11 3.57
CA PHE A 450 -9.12 -10.18 4.18
C PHE A 450 -7.74 -10.79 4.47
N ARG A 451 -7.56 -12.10 4.33
CA ARG A 451 -6.20 -12.69 4.37
C ARG A 451 -5.45 -12.52 3.05
N ARG A 452 -6.18 -12.38 1.95
CA ARG A 452 -5.62 -12.21 0.60
C ARG A 452 -5.17 -10.79 0.41
N VAL A 453 -4.08 -10.56 -0.32
CA VAL A 453 -3.65 -9.18 -0.55
C VAL A 453 -4.56 -8.48 -1.58
N LEU A 454 -4.94 -7.24 -1.27
CA LEU A 454 -5.63 -6.31 -2.15
C LEU A 454 -4.61 -5.36 -2.78
N GLY A 455 -4.49 -5.37 -4.11
CA GLY A 455 -3.52 -4.53 -4.79
C GLY A 455 -3.19 -4.95 -6.22
N TRP A 456 -2.04 -4.51 -6.68
CA TRP A 456 -1.44 -4.85 -7.97
C TRP A 456 0.08 -4.99 -7.80
N ARG A 457 0.67 -5.90 -8.59
CA ARG A 457 2.11 -6.11 -8.70
C ARG A 457 2.50 -6.20 -10.16
N HIS A 458 3.63 -5.60 -10.50
CA HIS A 458 4.20 -5.68 -11.83
C HIS A 458 4.71 -7.11 -12.12
N ALA A 459 4.24 -7.70 -13.23
CA ALA A 459 4.42 -9.13 -13.50
C ALA A 459 5.82 -9.53 -13.99
N ASN A 460 6.54 -8.65 -14.71
CA ASN A 460 7.84 -8.98 -15.30
C ASN A 460 8.84 -7.80 -15.35
N PRO A 461 9.34 -7.37 -14.18
CA PRO A 461 10.26 -6.23 -14.10
C PRO A 461 11.57 -6.45 -14.88
N VAL A 462 12.02 -7.70 -15.01
CA VAL A 462 13.36 -7.99 -15.57
C VAL A 462 13.40 -7.81 -17.10
N ARG A 463 12.28 -7.94 -17.81
CA ARG A 463 12.24 -7.88 -19.29
C ARG A 463 11.82 -6.54 -19.86
N ASP A 464 10.92 -5.81 -19.22
CA ASP A 464 10.31 -4.60 -19.82
C ASP A 464 11.05 -3.30 -19.49
N GLY A 465 12.11 -3.35 -18.67
CA GLY A 465 12.78 -2.13 -18.23
C GLY A 465 11.88 -1.32 -17.29
N MET A 466 12.10 -0.01 -17.21
CA MET A 466 11.34 0.95 -16.39
C MET A 466 9.83 0.70 -16.53
N LEU A 467 9.03 0.98 -15.48
CA LEU A 467 7.58 0.96 -15.60
C LEU A 467 7.13 1.67 -16.88
N ASP A 468 6.40 0.95 -17.70
CA ASP A 468 5.48 1.55 -18.65
C ASP A 468 4.46 2.31 -17.80
N GLY A 469 4.57 3.64 -17.73
CA GLY A 469 4.01 4.54 -16.71
C GLY A 469 2.49 4.50 -16.52
N ARG A 470 1.94 3.36 -16.12
CA ARG A 470 0.51 3.07 -15.97
C ARG A 470 0.11 2.70 -14.53
N MET A 471 0.77 3.30 -13.53
CA MET A 471 0.45 3.08 -12.12
C MET A 471 -0.95 3.62 -11.77
N ASP A 472 -1.38 4.66 -12.48
CA ASP A 472 -2.73 5.25 -12.49
C ASP A 472 -3.80 4.19 -12.85
N VAL A 473 -3.63 3.49 -13.98
CA VAL A 473 -4.57 2.45 -14.43
C VAL A 473 -4.73 1.35 -13.38
N HIS A 474 -3.62 0.99 -12.73
CA HIS A 474 -3.64 -0.04 -11.69
C HIS A 474 -4.22 0.46 -10.37
N ALA A 475 -4.02 1.72 -10.02
CA ALA A 475 -4.66 2.35 -8.87
C ALA A 475 -6.19 2.42 -9.02
N ASP A 476 -6.66 2.75 -10.22
CA ASP A 476 -8.08 2.72 -10.55
C ASP A 476 -8.65 1.31 -10.53
N MET A 477 -7.91 0.31 -11.02
CA MET A 477 -8.35 -1.09 -10.94
C MET A 477 -8.50 -1.57 -9.49
N VAL A 478 -7.54 -1.25 -8.62
CA VAL A 478 -7.57 -1.65 -7.20
C VAL A 478 -8.72 -0.95 -6.47
N SER A 479 -8.88 0.36 -6.68
CA SER A 479 -9.95 1.16 -6.06
C SER A 479 -11.33 0.75 -6.58
N GLY A 480 -11.48 0.56 -7.89
CA GLY A 480 -12.74 0.15 -8.52
C GLY A 480 -13.21 -1.22 -8.03
N ARG A 481 -12.30 -2.16 -7.76
CA ARG A 481 -12.66 -3.45 -7.15
C ARG A 481 -13.17 -3.31 -5.72
N LEU A 482 -12.53 -2.47 -4.91
CA LEU A 482 -12.96 -2.20 -3.54
C LEU A 482 -14.31 -1.47 -3.49
N ILE A 483 -14.53 -0.52 -4.40
CA ILE A 483 -15.82 0.17 -4.60
C ILE A 483 -16.89 -0.83 -5.04
N SER A 484 -16.58 -1.71 -5.98
CA SER A 484 -17.52 -2.75 -6.43
C SER A 484 -17.90 -3.71 -5.29
N ALA A 485 -16.94 -4.09 -4.45
CA ALA A 485 -17.19 -4.88 -3.26
C ALA A 485 -18.10 -4.14 -2.27
N ALA A 486 -17.83 -2.86 -2.02
CA ALA A 486 -18.64 -2.02 -1.12
C ALA A 486 -20.07 -1.84 -1.66
N LEU A 487 -20.24 -1.64 -2.98
CA LEU A 487 -21.55 -1.59 -3.64
C LEU A 487 -22.30 -2.90 -3.49
N ALA A 488 -21.63 -4.05 -3.67
CA ALA A 488 -22.23 -5.36 -3.49
C ALA A 488 -22.69 -5.59 -2.04
N VAL A 489 -21.88 -5.19 -1.06
CA VAL A 489 -22.28 -5.22 0.37
C VAL A 489 -23.51 -4.31 0.58
N LEU A 490 -23.46 -3.07 0.12
CA LEU A 490 -24.57 -2.12 0.25
C LEU A 490 -25.87 -2.66 -0.35
N ALA A 491 -25.79 -3.37 -1.48
CA ALA A 491 -26.95 -3.94 -2.17
C ALA A 491 -27.69 -5.02 -1.35
N VAL A 492 -26.96 -5.81 -0.55
CA VAL A 492 -27.52 -6.95 0.18
C VAL A 492 -27.85 -6.62 1.64
N GLU A 493 -27.30 -5.53 2.18
CA GLU A 493 -27.56 -5.10 3.55
C GLU A 493 -28.97 -4.56 3.72
N ARG A 494 -29.72 -5.19 4.65
CA ARG A 494 -31.10 -4.82 4.96
C ARG A 494 -31.26 -4.10 6.30
N ASP A 495 -30.30 -4.29 7.20
CA ASP A 495 -30.29 -3.60 8.49
C ASP A 495 -30.01 -2.10 8.27
N PRO A 496 -30.88 -1.18 8.74
CA PRO A 496 -30.72 0.26 8.50
C PRO A 496 -29.37 0.82 8.95
N HIS A 497 -28.90 0.42 10.13
CA HIS A 497 -27.60 0.85 10.67
C HIS A 497 -26.45 0.36 9.77
N ARG A 498 -26.37 -0.95 9.49
CA ARG A 498 -25.32 -1.50 8.60
C ARG A 498 -25.38 -0.94 7.19
N ARG A 499 -26.56 -0.68 6.64
CA ARG A 499 -26.73 -0.06 5.32
C ARG A 499 -26.20 1.37 5.30
N ARG A 500 -26.49 2.17 6.32
CA ARG A 500 -25.92 3.52 6.49
C ARG A 500 -24.40 3.48 6.57
N GLU A 501 -23.85 2.59 7.39
CA GLU A 501 -22.41 2.40 7.51
C GLU A 501 -21.78 1.91 6.19
N ALA A 502 -22.39 0.96 5.48
CA ALA A 502 -21.91 0.50 4.17
C ALA A 502 -21.89 1.65 3.14
N PHE A 503 -22.90 2.52 3.15
CA PHE A 503 -22.93 3.71 2.31
C PHE A 503 -21.87 4.74 2.71
N ALA A 504 -21.62 4.93 4.00
CA ALA A 504 -20.53 5.79 4.50
C ALA A 504 -19.15 5.28 4.04
N PHE A 505 -18.95 3.96 4.02
CA PHE A 505 -17.73 3.36 3.50
C PHE A 505 -17.57 3.58 2.00
N LEU A 506 -18.63 3.36 1.23
CA LEU A 506 -18.64 3.62 -0.21
C LEU A 506 -18.21 5.06 -0.53
N GLN A 507 -18.77 6.05 0.18
CA GLN A 507 -18.37 7.46 0.01
C GLN A 507 -16.91 7.70 0.43
N ALA A 508 -16.44 7.06 1.50
CA ALA A 508 -15.06 7.16 1.92
C ALA A 508 -14.09 6.62 0.84
N LEU A 509 -14.47 5.53 0.17
CA LEU A 509 -13.69 4.94 -0.92
C LEU A 509 -13.65 5.80 -2.18
N GLN A 510 -14.74 6.47 -2.54
CA GLN A 510 -14.75 7.42 -3.66
C GLN A 510 -13.78 8.58 -3.43
N GLY A 511 -13.77 9.14 -2.21
CA GLY A 511 -12.78 10.15 -1.82
C GLY A 511 -11.34 9.62 -1.86
N LEU A 512 -11.13 8.38 -1.40
CA LEU A 512 -9.83 7.72 -1.43
C LEU A 512 -9.34 7.49 -2.86
N GLN A 513 -10.21 7.04 -3.78
CA GLN A 513 -9.84 6.84 -5.19
C GLN A 513 -9.32 8.13 -5.81
N ARG A 514 -10.02 9.25 -5.59
CA ARG A 514 -9.61 10.57 -6.10
C ARG A 514 -8.23 10.97 -5.60
N GLY A 515 -7.99 10.94 -4.29
CA GLY A 515 -6.67 11.28 -3.78
C GLY A 515 -5.60 10.27 -4.16
N LEU A 516 -5.94 8.99 -4.33
CA LEU A 516 -4.98 7.99 -4.78
C LEU A 516 -4.51 8.28 -6.22
N HIS A 517 -5.42 8.70 -7.11
CA HIS A 517 -5.09 9.16 -8.45
C HIS A 517 -4.12 10.34 -8.38
N THR A 518 -4.47 11.41 -7.66
CA THR A 518 -3.60 12.59 -7.46
C THR A 518 -2.23 12.22 -6.90
N PHE A 519 -2.19 11.31 -5.92
CA PHE A 519 -0.96 10.83 -5.30
C PHE A 519 -0.06 10.11 -6.32
N VAL A 520 -0.64 9.18 -7.08
CA VAL A 520 0.09 8.40 -8.09
C VAL A 520 0.59 9.27 -9.24
N GLU A 521 -0.25 10.17 -9.76
CA GLU A 521 0.14 11.14 -10.79
C GLU A 521 1.32 11.99 -10.32
N ARG A 522 1.26 12.47 -9.06
CA ARG A 522 2.33 13.28 -8.50
C ARG A 522 3.63 12.50 -8.31
N LEU A 523 3.55 11.24 -7.87
CA LEU A 523 4.72 10.36 -7.78
C LEU A 523 5.37 10.13 -9.15
N GLN A 524 4.56 9.92 -10.20
CA GLN A 524 5.05 9.74 -11.58
C GLN A 524 5.68 11.02 -12.13
N ALA A 525 5.05 12.18 -11.89
CA ALA A 525 5.59 13.47 -12.31
C ALA A 525 6.97 13.75 -11.67
N ASN A 526 7.12 13.45 -10.38
CA ASN A 526 8.38 13.59 -9.68
C ASN A 526 9.46 12.64 -10.23
N ASP A 527 9.08 11.40 -10.55
CA ASP A 527 9.98 10.40 -11.13
C ASP A 527 10.46 10.76 -12.54
N ALA A 528 9.58 11.36 -13.35
CA ALA A 528 9.91 11.81 -14.70
C ALA A 528 10.90 12.99 -14.71
N GLY A 529 10.81 13.89 -13.73
CA GLY A 529 11.68 15.06 -13.58
C GLY A 529 12.99 14.80 -12.83
N GLY A 530 13.12 13.65 -12.15
CA GLY A 530 14.30 13.30 -11.36
C GLY A 530 15.48 12.78 -12.19
N GLU A 531 16.70 13.00 -11.69
CA GLU A 531 17.92 12.41 -12.29
C GLU A 531 17.99 10.88 -12.13
N HIS A 532 17.31 10.36 -11.11
CA HIS A 532 17.22 8.94 -10.77
C HIS A 532 15.75 8.53 -10.75
N ARG A 533 15.44 7.42 -11.44
CA ARG A 533 14.09 6.88 -11.45
C ARG A 533 13.93 5.77 -10.41
N LEU A 534 12.88 5.89 -9.61
CA LEU A 534 12.42 4.90 -8.66
C LEU A 534 11.75 3.75 -9.39
N TYR A 535 11.98 2.54 -8.88
CA TYR A 535 11.49 1.33 -9.52
C TYR A 535 10.21 0.84 -8.86
N TRP A 536 9.08 1.51 -9.10
CA TRP A 536 7.79 1.11 -8.57
C TRP A 536 7.38 -0.30 -9.04
N GLN A 537 6.99 -1.17 -8.12
CA GLN A 537 6.71 -2.60 -8.40
C GLN A 537 5.30 -3.02 -8.03
N GLY A 538 4.58 -2.22 -7.23
CA GLY A 538 3.24 -2.57 -6.84
C GLY A 538 2.58 -1.52 -5.97
N LEU A 539 1.26 -1.63 -5.90
CA LEU A 539 0.37 -0.81 -5.11
C LEU A 539 -0.54 -1.74 -4.31
N TYR A 540 -0.60 -1.59 -2.99
CA TYR A 540 -1.42 -2.42 -2.12
C TYR A 540 -2.25 -1.58 -1.16
N VAL A 541 -3.34 -2.14 -0.67
CA VAL A 541 -4.21 -1.52 0.33
C VAL A 541 -4.31 -2.45 1.54
N THR A 542 -4.22 -1.89 2.74
CA THR A 542 -4.17 -2.63 4.00
C THR A 542 -4.97 -1.93 5.10
N GLY A 543 -5.49 -2.71 6.03
CA GLY A 543 -6.04 -2.23 7.30
C GLY A 543 -5.23 -2.78 8.48
N GLY A 544 -5.04 -1.96 9.50
CA GLY A 544 -4.39 -2.30 10.76
C GLY A 544 -5.22 -3.23 11.65
N SER A 545 -4.63 -3.59 12.80
CA SER A 545 -5.20 -4.52 13.77
C SER A 545 -6.41 -3.92 14.50
N ARG A 546 -7.47 -4.73 14.67
CA ARG A 546 -8.62 -4.42 15.55
C ARG A 546 -8.86 -5.55 16.55
N GLY A 547 -9.63 -5.27 17.60
CA GLY A 547 -9.99 -6.29 18.62
C GLY A 547 -10.56 -7.59 18.03
N GLU A 548 -11.41 -7.48 17.00
CA GLU A 548 -12.01 -8.63 16.30
C GLU A 548 -11.12 -9.20 15.17
N ALA A 549 -10.04 -8.49 14.82
CA ALA A 549 -9.19 -8.77 13.66
C ALA A 549 -7.73 -8.41 13.95
N PRO A 550 -7.04 -9.15 14.84
CA PRO A 550 -5.71 -8.77 15.29
C PRO A 550 -4.67 -8.82 14.15
N GLY A 551 -4.88 -9.67 13.13
CA GLY A 551 -4.00 -9.75 11.95
C GLY A 551 -4.21 -8.65 10.90
N GLY A 552 -5.12 -7.71 11.14
CA GLY A 552 -5.48 -6.67 10.18
C GLY A 552 -6.13 -7.18 8.90
N ASP A 553 -6.29 -6.27 7.93
CA ASP A 553 -6.93 -6.50 6.66
C ASP A 553 -5.93 -6.44 5.51
N PHE A 554 -5.92 -7.49 4.70
CA PHE A 554 -5.06 -7.69 3.53
C PHE A 554 -3.54 -7.72 3.84
N VAL A 555 -3.16 -7.91 5.11
CA VAL A 555 -1.77 -7.86 5.59
C VAL A 555 -1.04 -9.20 5.43
N ASP A 556 -1.68 -10.33 5.72
CA ASP A 556 -1.03 -11.64 5.83
C ASP A 556 -0.27 -12.05 4.55
N ASP A 557 -0.97 -12.15 3.41
CA ASP A 557 -0.36 -12.49 2.13
C ASP A 557 0.68 -11.45 1.68
N LEU A 558 0.46 -10.16 1.98
CA LEU A 558 1.38 -9.08 1.60
C LEU A 558 2.79 -9.32 2.16
N PHE A 559 2.89 -9.58 3.46
CA PHE A 559 4.16 -9.81 4.14
C PHE A 559 4.74 -11.20 3.87
N HIS A 560 3.90 -12.22 3.68
CA HIS A 560 4.38 -13.58 3.50
C HIS A 560 4.82 -13.90 2.06
N ARG A 561 4.18 -13.30 1.06
CA ARG A 561 4.32 -13.71 -0.35
C ARG A 561 4.74 -12.58 -1.29
N PHE A 562 4.19 -11.38 -1.14
CA PHE A 562 4.34 -10.33 -2.15
C PHE A 562 5.59 -9.47 -1.95
N LEU A 563 5.72 -8.82 -0.80
CA LEU A 563 6.89 -7.97 -0.50
C LEU A 563 8.25 -8.71 -0.59
N PRO A 564 8.39 -9.99 -0.17
CA PRO A 564 9.64 -10.71 -0.30
C PRO A 564 10.01 -11.12 -1.74
N ALA A 565 9.06 -11.12 -2.67
CA ALA A 565 9.21 -11.76 -3.97
C ALA A 565 10.21 -11.05 -4.89
N ASP A 566 10.28 -9.71 -4.83
CA ASP A 566 11.09 -8.92 -5.75
C ASP A 566 12.48 -8.56 -5.23
N ARG A 567 12.94 -9.19 -4.13
CA ARG A 567 14.27 -8.92 -3.57
C ARG A 567 15.43 -9.10 -4.57
N VAL A 568 15.21 -9.89 -5.62
CA VAL A 568 16.22 -10.17 -6.67
C VAL A 568 16.44 -8.93 -7.57
N LEU A 569 15.50 -7.98 -7.57
CA LEU A 569 15.60 -6.73 -8.32
C LEU A 569 16.55 -5.73 -7.64
N ALA A 570 16.82 -5.89 -6.34
CA ALA A 570 17.73 -5.03 -5.62
C ALA A 570 19.17 -5.21 -6.11
N ARG A 571 19.78 -4.12 -6.59
CA ARG A 571 21.16 -4.12 -7.07
C ARG A 571 21.86 -2.81 -6.76
N ARG A 572 23.18 -2.87 -6.59
CA ARG A 572 24.01 -1.68 -6.49
C ARG A 572 24.10 -1.01 -7.86
N VAL A 573 24.01 0.31 -7.87
CA VAL A 573 24.23 1.13 -9.05
C VAL A 573 25.62 1.75 -8.90
N ALA A 574 26.47 1.61 -9.92
CA ALA A 574 27.76 2.29 -9.93
C ALA A 574 27.51 3.81 -10.04
N PRO A 575 28.24 4.65 -9.28
CA PRO A 575 28.14 6.09 -9.46
C PRO A 575 28.48 6.44 -10.91
N LYS A 576 27.65 7.27 -11.56
CA LYS A 576 28.01 7.89 -12.83
C LYS A 576 29.22 8.79 -12.54
N GLY A 577 30.36 8.45 -13.14
CA GLY A 577 31.66 9.08 -12.90
C GLY A 577 31.79 10.46 -13.47
#